data_AF-A0A350PK18-F1
#
_entry.id   AF-A0A350PK18-F1
#
_cell.length_a   1.000
_cell.length_b   1.000
_cell.length_c   1.000
_cell.angle_alpha   90.00
_cell.angle_beta   90.00
_cell.angle_gamma   90.00
#
_symmetry.space_group_name_H-M   'P 1'
#
loop_
_entity.id
_entity.type
_entity.pdbx_description
1 polymer ?
#
loop_
_entity_poly.entity_id
_entity_poly.type
_entity_poly.pdbx_seq_one_letter_code
_entity_poly.pdbx_strand_id
1 'polypeptide(L)'
;MALWGNKDDKTSTGTIQVFANGLVTGTGTKFDTEASVGDILRPDAGAAANDHIIVSYTSNTHVNVIAAKPGDSVVAIAAGANYLLNEKPVFASQAESGSSSGVHGDTEKVFGVDTTEMGVTDTNGHAGWVRRIAKTDQHGNNRVLYETLVASSSISGDAGDDTEFADS
;
A
#
# COMPACT_ATOMS: atom_id res chain seq x y z
N MET A 1 2.91 1.84 19.76
CA MET A 1 1.76 1.36 18.96
C MET A 1 2.30 0.56 17.80
N ALA A 2 1.54 -0.43 17.33
CA ALA A 2 1.90 -1.14 16.11
C ALA A 2 1.98 -0.14 14.94
N LEU A 3 2.96 -0.30 14.06
CA LEU A 3 3.17 0.56 12.89
C LEU A 3 2.37 0.06 11.67
N TRP A 4 1.17 -0.47 11.92
CA TRP A 4 0.23 -1.02 10.95
C TRP A 4 -1.17 -1.07 11.57
N GLY A 5 -2.18 -1.16 10.71
CA GLY A 5 -3.58 -1.39 11.08
C GLY A 5 -4.12 -2.65 10.42
N ASN A 6 -5.44 -2.71 10.22
CA ASN A 6 -6.12 -3.87 9.65
C ASN A 6 -7.00 -3.54 8.45
N LYS A 7 -6.85 -2.34 7.90
CA LYS A 7 -7.56 -1.89 6.71
C LYS A 7 -6.72 -2.02 5.46
N ASP A 8 -7.08 -2.94 4.55
CA ASP A 8 -6.46 -3.00 3.22
C ASP A 8 -7.05 -1.97 2.27
N ASP A 9 -8.31 -1.61 2.47
CA ASP A 9 -8.87 -0.37 1.94
C ASP A 9 -9.60 0.44 3.01
N LYS A 10 -9.44 1.76 2.91
CA LYS A 10 -10.10 2.77 3.74
C LYS A 10 -10.85 3.74 2.83
N THR A 11 -11.98 4.20 3.36
CA THR A 11 -12.72 5.30 2.75
C THR A 11 -11.79 6.48 2.45
N SER A 12 -11.72 6.84 1.18
CA SER A 12 -10.88 7.90 0.65
C SER A 12 -11.76 8.89 -0.12
N THR A 13 -12.25 9.92 0.57
CA THR A 13 -13.18 10.88 -0.03
C THR A 13 -12.43 11.95 -0.83
N GLY A 14 -12.97 12.36 -1.97
CA GLY A 14 -12.46 13.50 -2.74
C GLY A 14 -11.30 13.14 -3.66
N THR A 15 -10.55 14.14 -4.10
CA THR A 15 -9.42 13.97 -5.03
C THR A 15 -8.19 14.70 -4.54
N ILE A 16 -7.03 14.33 -5.07
CA ILE A 16 -5.73 14.86 -4.64
C ILE A 16 -4.89 15.39 -5.80
N GLN A 17 -3.89 16.18 -5.43
CA GLN A 17 -2.71 16.51 -6.22
C GLN A 17 -1.49 16.16 -5.37
N VAL A 18 -0.48 15.53 -5.96
CA VAL A 18 0.80 15.24 -5.29
C VAL A 18 1.88 16.12 -5.88
N PHE A 19 2.62 16.81 -5.04
CA PHE A 19 3.78 17.59 -5.43
C PHE A 19 5.07 16.78 -5.17
N ALA A 20 6.08 16.95 -6.02
CA ALA A 20 7.35 16.25 -5.91
C ALA A 20 8.12 16.53 -4.60
N ASN A 21 7.75 17.59 -3.86
CA ASN A 21 8.29 17.91 -2.54
C ASN A 21 7.59 17.16 -1.39
N GLY A 22 6.66 16.24 -1.70
CA GLY A 22 5.91 15.47 -0.71
C GLY A 22 4.67 16.19 -0.16
N LEU A 23 4.34 17.40 -0.61
CA LEU A 23 3.03 18.00 -0.28
C LEU A 23 1.93 17.29 -1.07
N VAL A 24 0.83 16.95 -0.41
CA VAL A 24 -0.40 16.49 -1.04
C VAL A 24 -1.50 17.47 -0.69
N THR A 25 -2.17 18.00 -1.71
CA THR A 25 -3.34 18.87 -1.54
C THR A 25 -4.58 18.17 -2.04
N GLY A 26 -5.64 18.19 -1.24
CA GLY A 26 -6.91 17.57 -1.53
C GLY A 26 -8.00 18.57 -1.90
N THR A 27 -8.96 18.12 -2.71
CA THR A 27 -10.23 18.80 -2.97
C THR A 27 -11.36 17.90 -2.46
N GLY A 28 -12.10 18.37 -1.45
CA GLY A 28 -13.18 17.59 -0.82
C GLY A 28 -12.71 16.44 0.06
N THR A 29 -11.41 16.32 0.32
CA THR A 29 -10.81 15.30 1.19
C THR A 29 -11.13 15.52 2.66
N LYS A 30 -11.02 14.45 3.45
CA LYS A 30 -11.24 14.46 4.91
C LYS A 30 -10.07 13.83 5.67
N PHE A 31 -8.85 14.28 5.40
CA PHE A 31 -7.64 13.67 5.96
C PHE A 31 -7.61 13.61 7.49
N ASP A 32 -8.22 14.55 8.22
CA ASP A 32 -8.20 14.53 9.69
C ASP A 32 -9.03 13.39 10.29
N THR A 33 -9.96 12.81 9.53
CA THR A 33 -10.86 11.73 10.00
C THR A 33 -10.69 10.41 9.26
N GLU A 34 -10.21 10.45 8.02
CA GLU A 34 -10.09 9.26 7.16
C GLU A 34 -8.65 8.71 7.09
N ALA A 35 -7.65 9.54 7.39
CA ALA A 35 -6.24 9.17 7.34
C ALA A 35 -5.57 9.25 8.72
N SER A 36 -4.41 8.61 8.84
CA SER A 36 -3.53 8.69 9.99
C SER A 36 -2.08 8.72 9.54
N VAL A 37 -1.20 9.25 10.40
CA VAL A 37 0.25 9.20 10.15
C VAL A 37 0.68 7.73 10.14
N GLY A 38 1.39 7.33 9.10
CA GLY A 38 1.78 5.94 8.84
C GLY A 38 0.91 5.23 7.82
N ASP A 39 -0.29 5.74 7.51
CA ASP A 39 -1.11 5.17 6.44
C ASP A 39 -0.41 5.33 5.09
N ILE A 40 -0.62 4.35 4.21
CA ILE A 40 -0.22 4.46 2.81
C ILE A 40 -1.33 5.20 2.06
N LEU A 41 -0.93 6.24 1.33
CA LEU A 41 -1.72 6.93 0.34
C LEU A 41 -1.25 6.48 -1.03
N ARG A 42 -2.15 5.84 -1.78
CA ARG A 42 -1.89 5.39 -3.15
C ARG A 42 -2.74 6.19 -4.13
N PRO A 43 -2.12 7.05 -4.96
CA PRO A 43 -2.85 7.78 -6.00
C PRO A 43 -3.35 6.82 -7.08
N ASP A 44 -4.57 6.96 -7.55
CA ASP A 44 -5.08 6.23 -8.72
C ASP A 44 -4.74 7.01 -9.99
N ALA A 45 -3.47 6.92 -10.39
CA ALA A 45 -2.88 7.67 -11.50
C ALA A 45 -2.12 6.78 -12.51
N GLY A 46 -2.52 5.51 -12.65
CA GLY A 46 -1.89 4.56 -13.56
C GLY A 46 -0.41 4.32 -13.20
N ALA A 47 0.49 4.41 -14.19
CA ALA A 47 1.93 4.14 -13.96
C ALA A 47 2.64 5.11 -12.99
N ALA A 48 1.98 6.21 -12.56
CA ALA A 48 2.49 7.14 -11.56
C ALA A 48 1.91 6.88 -10.14
N ALA A 49 1.13 5.80 -9.96
CA ALA A 49 0.41 5.41 -8.75
C ALA A 49 1.30 4.79 -7.65
N ASN A 50 2.51 5.32 -7.46
CA ASN A 50 3.43 4.78 -6.46
C ASN A 50 2.89 5.04 -5.05
N ASP A 51 3.08 4.07 -4.17
CA ASP A 51 2.69 4.19 -2.76
C ASP A 51 3.47 5.33 -2.05
N HIS A 52 2.78 6.05 -1.18
CA HIS A 52 3.35 7.11 -0.36
C HIS A 52 2.96 6.93 1.11
N ILE A 53 3.85 7.24 2.05
CA ILE A 53 3.57 7.17 3.49
C ILE A 53 3.21 8.55 3.99
N ILE A 54 2.06 8.70 4.67
CA ILE A 54 1.67 9.95 5.33
C ILE A 54 2.55 10.17 6.57
N VAL A 55 3.27 11.30 6.60
CA VAL A 55 4.17 11.66 7.71
C VAL A 55 3.64 12.79 8.59
N SER A 56 2.77 13.65 8.06
CA SER A 56 2.08 14.68 8.84
C SER A 56 0.84 15.19 8.12
N TYR A 57 -0.07 15.81 8.86
CA TYR A 57 -1.22 16.53 8.33
C TYR A 57 -1.23 17.96 8.86
N THR A 58 -1.72 18.88 8.03
CA THR A 58 -1.97 20.27 8.40
C THR A 58 -3.46 20.56 8.48
N SER A 59 -4.27 19.87 7.67
CA SER A 59 -5.73 19.95 7.67
C SER A 59 -6.35 18.81 6.87
N ASN A 60 -7.67 18.72 6.89
CA ASN A 60 -8.49 17.88 6.00
C ASN A 60 -8.09 17.87 4.52
N THR A 61 -7.42 18.91 4.01
CA THR A 61 -7.01 19.03 2.61
C THR A 61 -5.51 19.09 2.39
N HIS A 62 -4.70 18.96 3.43
CA HIS A 62 -3.25 19.09 3.32
C HIS A 62 -2.52 18.07 4.18
N VAL A 63 -1.78 17.18 3.54
CA VAL A 63 -0.87 16.23 4.19
C VAL A 63 0.51 16.28 3.55
N ASN A 64 1.52 15.85 4.30
CA ASN A 64 2.84 15.62 3.78
C ASN A 64 3.10 14.12 3.74
N VAL A 65 3.75 13.68 2.68
CA VAL A 65 4.10 12.30 2.42
C VAL A 65 5.56 12.15 2.07
N ILE A 66 6.05 10.92 2.20
CA ILE A 66 7.33 10.47 1.65
C ILE A 66 7.08 9.28 0.72
N ALA A 67 8.04 8.99 -0.16
CA ALA A 67 7.97 7.77 -0.97
C ALA A 67 7.92 6.53 -0.05
N ALA A 68 7.01 5.59 -0.33
CA ALA A 68 6.94 4.35 0.45
C ALA A 68 8.11 3.41 0.12
N LYS A 69 8.76 3.54 -1.02
CA LYS A 69 9.93 2.74 -1.36
C LYS A 69 11.22 3.46 -0.97
N PRO A 70 12.10 2.85 -0.14
CA PRO A 70 13.36 3.48 0.23
C PRO A 70 14.25 3.76 -0.98
N GLY A 71 14.75 4.99 -1.07
CA GLY A 71 15.59 5.44 -2.17
C GLY A 71 14.83 6.06 -3.34
N ASP A 72 13.50 5.92 -3.38
CA ASP A 72 12.67 6.58 -4.38
C ASP A 72 12.34 8.03 -3.99
N SER A 73 11.91 8.80 -4.98
CA SER A 73 11.41 10.16 -4.80
C SER A 73 9.90 10.21 -4.98
N VAL A 74 9.24 11.16 -4.33
CA VAL A 74 7.81 11.42 -4.56
C VAL A 74 7.62 11.91 -5.99
N VAL A 75 6.77 11.21 -6.74
CA VAL A 75 6.44 11.57 -8.12
C VAL A 75 5.26 12.53 -8.09
N ALA A 76 5.34 13.63 -8.86
CA ALA A 76 4.25 14.59 -8.94
C ALA A 76 3.05 14.01 -9.71
N ILE A 77 1.85 14.29 -9.21
CA ILE A 77 0.58 13.84 -9.79
C ILE A 77 -0.30 15.05 -9.96
N ALA A 78 -0.91 15.17 -11.15
CA ALA A 78 -1.80 16.27 -11.47
C ALA A 78 -3.02 16.31 -10.54
N ALA A 79 -3.62 17.48 -10.39
CA ALA A 79 -4.79 17.65 -9.56
C ALA A 79 -5.99 16.85 -10.10
N GLY A 80 -6.83 16.37 -9.17
CA GLY A 80 -8.06 15.65 -9.50
C GLY A 80 -7.89 14.13 -9.56
N ALA A 81 -6.75 13.59 -9.14
CA ALA A 81 -6.56 12.15 -9.06
C ALA A 81 -7.39 11.57 -7.89
N ASN A 82 -8.04 10.42 -8.12
CA ASN A 82 -8.57 9.61 -7.03
C ASN A 82 -7.40 9.01 -6.24
N TYR A 83 -7.69 8.48 -5.05
CA TYR A 83 -6.67 7.84 -4.23
C TYR A 83 -7.30 6.77 -3.33
N LEU A 84 -6.45 5.87 -2.86
CA LEU A 84 -6.75 4.85 -1.87
C LEU A 84 -5.93 5.12 -0.61
N LEU A 85 -6.43 4.62 0.52
CA LEU A 85 -5.78 4.67 1.81
C LEU A 85 -5.77 3.26 2.40
N ASN A 86 -4.63 2.85 2.96
CA ASN A 86 -4.53 1.56 3.64
C ASN A 86 -3.53 1.62 4.79
N GLU A 87 -3.57 0.60 5.65
CA GLU A 87 -2.81 0.55 6.90
C GLU A 87 -1.71 -0.51 6.86
N LYS A 88 -1.13 -0.71 5.67
CA LYS A 88 -0.02 -1.64 5.45
C LYS A 88 1.13 -1.37 6.42
N PRO A 89 1.92 -2.40 6.79
CA PRO A 89 2.99 -2.20 7.76
C PRO A 89 4.10 -1.29 7.23
N VAL A 90 4.34 -0.18 7.93
CA VAL A 90 5.37 0.82 7.58
C VAL A 90 6.79 0.22 7.66
N PHE A 91 6.99 -0.89 8.36
CA PHE A 91 8.30 -1.56 8.34
C PHE A 91 8.59 -2.24 7.00
N ALA A 92 7.56 -2.64 6.25
CA ALA A 92 7.72 -3.28 4.94
C ALA A 92 8.30 -2.33 3.89
N SER A 93 8.22 -1.03 4.16
CA SER A 93 8.90 0.06 3.45
C SER A 93 10.17 0.47 4.17
N GLN A 94 10.06 1.01 5.39
CA GLN A 94 11.11 1.84 5.99
C GLN A 94 12.18 1.08 6.79
N ALA A 95 11.96 -0.20 7.11
CA ALA A 95 12.91 -1.01 7.86
C ALA A 95 13.76 -1.93 6.97
N GLU A 96 13.45 -1.99 5.68
CA GLU A 96 14.13 -2.82 4.68
C GLU A 96 14.91 -1.93 3.69
N SER A 97 15.93 -2.49 3.03
CA SER A 97 16.56 -1.78 1.91
C SER A 97 15.62 -1.78 0.71
N GLY A 98 15.55 -0.67 -0.04
CA GLY A 98 14.81 -0.66 -1.30
C GLY A 98 15.44 -1.62 -2.30
N SER A 99 14.68 -2.61 -2.77
CA SER A 99 15.12 -3.49 -3.85
C SER A 99 14.73 -2.90 -5.20
N SER A 100 15.71 -2.71 -6.10
CA SER A 100 15.42 -2.35 -7.50
C SER A 100 14.58 -3.42 -8.22
N SER A 101 14.60 -4.67 -7.72
CA SER A 101 13.76 -5.76 -8.22
C SER A 101 12.38 -5.83 -7.56
N GLY A 102 12.06 -4.92 -6.62
CA GLY A 102 10.76 -4.87 -5.93
C GLY A 102 10.49 -6.05 -5.00
N VAL A 103 11.53 -6.70 -4.49
CA VAL A 103 11.42 -7.91 -3.66
C VAL A 103 11.18 -7.57 -2.18
N HIS A 104 11.80 -6.50 -1.68
CA HIS A 104 11.73 -6.01 -0.30
C HIS A 104 11.77 -4.48 -0.33
N GLY A 105 11.24 -3.84 0.72
CA GLY A 105 11.10 -2.38 0.79
C GLY A 105 10.01 -1.81 -0.12
N ASP A 106 9.07 -2.62 -0.61
CA ASP A 106 8.08 -2.24 -1.63
C ASP A 106 6.66 -2.61 -1.17
N THR A 107 5.86 -1.61 -0.79
CA THR A 107 4.51 -1.78 -0.24
C THR A 107 3.47 -2.15 -1.30
N GLU A 108 3.78 -1.95 -2.58
CA GLU A 108 2.92 -2.39 -3.69
C GLU A 108 2.91 -3.91 -3.84
N LYS A 109 3.86 -4.60 -3.19
CA LYS A 109 3.90 -6.06 -3.12
C LYS A 109 3.30 -6.61 -1.83
N VAL A 110 2.74 -5.75 -0.98
CA VAL A 110 2.10 -6.12 0.27
C VAL A 110 0.60 -5.95 0.12
N PHE A 111 -0.15 -6.98 0.50
CA PHE A 111 -1.57 -7.12 0.33
C PHE A 111 -2.19 -7.53 1.66
N GLY A 112 -3.39 -7.04 1.96
CA GLY A 112 -4.14 -7.46 3.12
C GLY A 112 -4.98 -8.66 2.77
N VAL A 113 -4.57 -9.84 3.24
CA VAL A 113 -5.23 -11.10 2.93
C VAL A 113 -6.14 -11.50 4.08
N ASP A 114 -7.43 -11.66 3.81
CA ASP A 114 -8.41 -12.15 4.76
C ASP A 114 -8.44 -13.69 4.82
N THR A 115 -9.35 -14.24 5.64
CA THR A 115 -9.45 -15.70 5.81
C THR A 115 -10.07 -16.42 4.60
N THR A 116 -10.84 -15.71 3.80
CA THR A 116 -11.49 -16.19 2.58
C THR A 116 -10.43 -16.33 1.47
N GLU A 117 -9.69 -15.27 1.19
CA GLU A 117 -8.67 -15.23 0.13
C GLU A 117 -7.52 -16.22 0.39
N MET A 118 -7.16 -16.41 1.66
CA MET A 118 -6.20 -17.44 2.10
C MET A 118 -6.67 -18.85 1.72
N GLY A 119 -7.98 -19.11 1.77
CA GLY A 119 -8.56 -20.41 1.43
C GLY A 119 -8.59 -20.71 -0.07
N VAL A 120 -8.52 -19.68 -0.93
CA VAL A 120 -8.67 -19.79 -2.38
C VAL A 120 -7.32 -20.02 -3.07
N THR A 121 -6.29 -19.26 -2.67
CA THR A 121 -5.10 -19.05 -3.52
C THR A 121 -4.02 -20.15 -3.35
N ASP A 122 -4.27 -21.22 -2.59
CA ASP A 122 -3.24 -22.17 -2.09
C ASP A 122 -2.00 -21.43 -1.54
N THR A 123 -2.26 -20.25 -0.98
CA THR A 123 -1.29 -19.47 -0.23
C THR A 123 -1.09 -20.25 1.06
N ASN A 124 -0.06 -21.08 1.12
CA ASN A 124 0.38 -21.81 2.32
C ASN A 124 0.84 -20.88 3.47
N GLY A 125 0.20 -19.71 3.65
CA GLY A 125 0.48 -18.69 4.64
C GLY A 125 -0.73 -18.42 5.55
N HIS A 126 -0.56 -17.47 6.47
CA HIS A 126 -1.64 -16.99 7.32
C HIS A 126 -2.32 -15.77 6.71
N ALA A 127 -3.62 -15.61 6.96
CA ALA A 127 -4.32 -14.34 6.78
C ALA A 127 -3.59 -13.22 7.55
N GLY A 128 -3.60 -12.01 6.99
CA GLY A 128 -2.89 -10.84 7.50
C GLY A 128 -2.20 -10.06 6.39
N TRP A 129 -1.14 -9.34 6.74
CA TRP A 129 -0.34 -8.62 5.74
C TRP A 129 0.64 -9.58 5.07
N VAL A 130 0.41 -9.87 3.79
CA VAL A 130 1.20 -10.84 3.01
C VAL A 130 1.91 -10.13 1.88
N ARG A 131 3.22 -10.39 1.77
CA ARG A 131 4.02 -9.98 0.63
C ARG A 131 3.96 -11.05 -0.46
N ARG A 132 3.68 -10.65 -1.70
CA ARG A 132 3.65 -11.53 -2.88
C ARG A 132 4.69 -11.11 -3.92
N ILE A 133 5.56 -12.05 -4.30
CA ILE A 133 6.66 -11.79 -5.23
C ILE A 133 6.60 -12.77 -6.39
N ALA A 134 6.20 -12.27 -7.56
CA ALA A 134 6.31 -13.02 -8.81
C ALA A 134 7.71 -12.87 -9.41
N LYS A 135 8.38 -14.00 -9.70
CA LYS A 135 9.72 -14.01 -10.31
C LYS A 135 9.87 -15.12 -11.34
N THR A 136 10.78 -14.93 -12.28
CA THR A 136 11.26 -16.00 -13.16
C THR A 136 12.54 -16.60 -12.57
N ASP A 137 12.58 -17.92 -12.41
CA ASP A 137 13.78 -18.60 -11.93
C ASP A 137 14.89 -18.70 -12.99
N GLN A 138 16.04 -19.22 -12.61
CA GLN A 138 17.21 -19.33 -13.50
C GLN A 138 16.97 -20.27 -14.70
N HIS A 139 15.90 -21.05 -14.68
CA HIS A 139 15.51 -21.97 -15.75
C HIS A 139 14.37 -21.41 -16.61
N GLY A 140 13.93 -20.17 -16.37
CA GLY A 140 12.85 -19.53 -17.13
C GLY A 140 11.44 -19.84 -16.61
N ASN A 141 11.28 -20.51 -15.47
CA ASN A 141 9.96 -20.82 -14.93
C ASN A 141 9.41 -19.68 -14.07
N ASN A 142 8.15 -19.33 -14.26
CA ASN A 142 7.44 -18.40 -13.40
C ASN A 142 7.17 -19.04 -12.03
N ARG A 143 7.47 -18.30 -10.96
CA ARG A 143 7.23 -18.69 -9.58
C ARG A 143 6.63 -17.53 -8.82
N VAL A 144 5.80 -17.84 -7.84
CA VAL A 144 5.28 -16.88 -6.86
C VAL A 144 5.78 -17.30 -5.49
N LEU A 145 6.27 -16.33 -4.72
CA LEU A 145 6.65 -16.49 -3.33
C LEU A 145 5.74 -15.64 -2.48
N TYR A 146 5.36 -16.19 -1.33
CA TYR A 146 4.55 -15.51 -0.33
C TYR A 146 5.33 -15.43 0.99
N GLU A 147 5.25 -14.29 1.65
CA GLU A 147 5.80 -14.06 2.97
C GLU A 147 4.73 -13.39 3.84
N THR A 148 4.35 -14.01 4.95
CA THR A 148 3.46 -13.34 5.92
C THR A 148 4.29 -12.38 6.78
N LEU A 149 4.06 -11.08 6.61
CA LEU A 149 4.72 -10.03 7.38
C LEU A 149 4.07 -9.83 8.75
N VAL A 150 2.74 -9.92 8.78
CA VAL A 150 1.94 -9.86 10.01
C VAL A 150 0.84 -10.90 9.88
N ALA A 151 0.84 -11.91 10.76
CA ALA A 151 -0.26 -12.86 10.83
C ALA A 151 -1.41 -12.27 11.66
N SER A 152 -2.56 -12.08 11.02
CA SER A 152 -3.79 -11.57 11.67
C SER A 152 -5.01 -11.97 10.87
N SER A 153 -5.96 -12.69 11.48
CA SER A 153 -7.21 -13.11 10.83
C SER A 153 -8.30 -12.03 10.90
N SER A 154 -7.91 -10.76 10.78
CA SER A 154 -8.78 -9.60 11.00
C SER A 154 -8.57 -8.48 9.99
N ILE A 155 -7.95 -8.77 8.84
CA ILE A 155 -7.95 -7.84 7.71
C ILE A 155 -9.40 -7.55 7.33
N SER A 156 -9.65 -6.30 6.96
CA SER A 156 -10.96 -5.80 6.60
C SER A 156 -10.82 -4.63 5.65
N GLY A 157 -11.85 -4.29 4.88
CA GLY A 157 -11.67 -3.35 3.77
C GLY A 157 -10.94 -4.08 2.66
N ASP A 158 -11.59 -4.21 1.52
CA ASP A 158 -11.16 -5.04 0.41
C ASP A 158 -10.59 -4.13 -0.68
N ALA A 159 -9.32 -4.38 -1.04
CA ALA A 159 -8.65 -3.63 -2.06
C ALA A 159 -8.93 -4.26 -3.44
N GLY A 160 -8.72 -3.51 -4.52
CA GLY A 160 -8.92 -4.03 -5.88
C GLY A 160 -7.80 -4.96 -6.36
N ASP A 161 -7.32 -5.91 -5.53
CA ASP A 161 -6.18 -6.79 -5.78
C ASP A 161 -6.56 -8.26 -6.05
N ASP A 162 -7.81 -8.51 -6.44
CA ASP A 162 -8.36 -9.79 -6.89
C ASP A 162 -7.49 -10.60 -7.88
N THR A 163 -6.64 -9.91 -8.64
CA THR A 163 -5.70 -10.56 -9.58
C THR A 163 -4.56 -11.28 -8.86
N GLU A 164 -4.18 -10.80 -7.68
CA GLU A 164 -3.14 -11.32 -6.81
C GLU A 164 -3.68 -12.29 -5.75
N PHE A 165 -4.80 -11.93 -5.13
CA PHE A 165 -5.51 -12.71 -4.11
C PHE A 165 -7.00 -12.66 -4.41
N ALA A 166 -7.59 -13.80 -4.76
CA ALA A 166 -8.99 -13.84 -5.17
C ALA A 166 -9.90 -14.10 -3.97
N ASP A 167 -11.03 -13.39 -3.92
CA ASP A 167 -12.07 -13.55 -2.90
C ASP A 167 -12.80 -14.90 -2.91
N SER A 168 -12.79 -15.62 -4.04
CA SER A 168 -13.46 -16.92 -4.21
C SER A 168 -13.01 -17.70 -5.45
#